data_AF-A0A8X6WF18-F1
#
_entry.id   AF-A0A8X6WF18-F1
#
_cell.length_a   1.000
_cell.length_b   1.000
_cell.length_c   1.000
_cell.angle_alpha   90.00
_cell.angle_beta   90.00
_cell.angle_gamma   90.00
#
_symmetry.space_group_name_H-M   'P 1'
#
loop_
_entity.id
_entity.type
_entity.pdbx_description
1 polymer ?
#
loop_
_entity_poly.entity_id
_entity_poly.type
_entity_poly.pdbx_seq_one_letter_code
_entity_poly.pdbx_strand_id
1 'polypeptide(L)'
;MSKVVQTISDFALNLGKCEFERQKVKYLGHVIGSGWHSPDKERIKAIQNLQVPTTKKQLRSALGLRNFYRQYIPNFAKVAPPLTELTKKKVPNEIPWSKEAANAFKKLKTALCVITELQVPDIEKPYYLHADASQTAVGCCLGQLDGEDNIHPIAFGSQKLNPSQQKWSTIEREAYAIIWALKRFETLLCGSNIFLLTDHNPLVFLTSAAPQCPRLQRWALAIQRHDIETSHMKVSKLANADALSRL
;
A
#
# COMPACT_ATOMS: atom_id res chain seq x y z
N MET A 1 9.11 -3.19 32.00
CA MET A 1 9.53 -4.55 31.64
C MET A 1 8.95 -5.65 32.56
N SER A 2 8.65 -5.39 33.84
CA SER A 2 8.33 -6.46 34.80
C SER A 2 7.08 -7.30 34.49
N LYS A 3 5.97 -6.69 34.06
CA LYS A 3 4.70 -7.44 33.83
C LYS A 3 4.79 -8.50 32.73
N VAL A 4 5.43 -8.18 31.59
CA VAL A 4 5.54 -9.13 30.47
C VAL A 4 6.48 -10.27 30.83
N VAL A 5 7.64 -9.96 31.42
CA VAL A 5 8.62 -10.97 31.87
C VAL A 5 8.01 -11.91 32.92
N GLN A 6 7.18 -11.38 33.81
CA GLN A 6 6.47 -12.16 34.82
C GLN A 6 5.36 -13.03 34.22
N THR A 7 4.68 -12.58 33.16
CA THR A 7 3.63 -13.35 32.49
C THR A 7 4.20 -14.50 31.66
N ILE A 8 5.42 -14.35 31.15
CA ILE A 8 6.10 -15.36 30.33
C ILE A 8 7.02 -16.28 31.13
N SER A 9 6.94 -16.29 32.47
CA SER A 9 7.80 -17.10 33.35
C SER A 9 7.75 -18.59 33.03
N ASP A 10 6.59 -19.06 32.57
CA ASP A 10 6.34 -20.47 32.28
C ASP A 10 6.73 -20.83 30.83
N PHE A 11 7.26 -19.86 30.06
CA PHE A 11 7.69 -20.05 28.68
C PHE A 11 9.23 -20.07 28.59
N ALA A 12 9.76 -20.97 27.77
CA ALA A 12 11.18 -21.03 27.48
C ALA A 12 11.58 -19.92 26.49
N LEU A 13 12.50 -19.04 26.92
CA LEU A 13 13.05 -17.98 26.08
C LEU A 13 14.43 -18.39 25.54
N ASN A 14 14.65 -18.17 24.24
CA ASN A 14 15.99 -18.25 23.67
C ASN A 14 16.70 -16.91 23.83
N LEU A 15 17.37 -16.72 24.97
CA LEU A 15 18.05 -15.48 25.33
C LEU A 15 19.07 -15.02 24.29
N GLY A 16 19.71 -15.95 23.56
CA GLY A 16 20.66 -15.63 22.49
C GLY A 16 20.03 -14.95 21.26
N LYS A 17 18.70 -15.00 21.12
CA LYS A 17 17.94 -14.31 20.06
C LYS A 17 17.13 -13.12 20.59
N CYS A 18 17.17 -12.84 21.89
CA CYS A 18 16.42 -11.75 22.49
C CYS A 18 17.17 -10.42 22.35
N GLU A 19 16.45 -9.37 21.97
CA GLU A 19 16.94 -8.00 21.95
C GLU A 19 16.16 -7.19 22.98
N PHE A 20 16.84 -6.65 23.99
CA PHE A 20 16.22 -5.85 25.06
C PHE A 20 16.60 -4.38 24.92
N GLU A 21 15.66 -3.49 25.26
CA GLU A 21 15.87 -2.03 25.35
C GLU A 21 16.54 -1.39 24.11
N ARG A 22 16.29 -1.95 22.93
CA ARG A 22 16.80 -1.40 21.67
C ARG A 22 15.87 -0.30 21.15
N GLN A 23 16.45 0.76 20.60
CA GLN A 23 15.69 1.82 19.91
C GLN A 23 15.02 1.32 18.62
N LYS A 24 15.66 0.38 17.92
CA LYS A 24 15.14 -0.30 16.73
C LYS A 24 15.36 -1.81 16.87
N VAL A 25 14.35 -2.60 16.53
CA VAL A 25 14.37 -4.07 16.59
C VAL A 25 13.97 -4.68 15.27
N LYS A 26 14.52 -5.86 14.95
CA LYS A 26 14.07 -6.67 13.81
C LYS A 26 12.88 -7.54 14.23
N TYR A 27 11.76 -7.40 13.54
CA TYR A 27 10.56 -8.19 13.81
C TYR A 27 9.83 -8.53 12.51
N LEU A 28 9.55 -9.83 12.30
CA LEU A 28 8.81 -10.36 11.13
C LEU A 28 9.32 -9.87 9.75
N GLY A 29 10.63 -9.66 9.60
CA GLY A 29 11.22 -9.17 8.33
C GLY A 29 11.14 -7.65 8.12
N HIS A 30 10.83 -6.92 9.18
CA HIS A 30 10.84 -5.46 9.27
C HIS A 30 11.79 -4.99 10.36
N VAL A 31 12.25 -3.75 10.27
CA VAL A 31 12.91 -3.01 11.35
C VAL A 31 11.88 -2.01 11.88
N ILE A 32 11.60 -2.06 13.18
CA ILE A 32 10.60 -1.21 13.84
C ILE A 32 11.29 -0.43 14.95
N GLY A 33 11.01 0.86 15.07
CA GLY A 33 11.51 1.67 16.18
C GLY A 33 11.38 3.16 15.94
N SER A 34 11.44 3.94 17.01
CA SER A 34 11.38 5.41 16.97
C SER A 34 10.15 5.98 16.25
N GLY A 35 9.02 5.28 16.24
CA GLY A 35 7.79 5.69 15.52
C GLY A 35 7.79 5.37 14.02
N TRP A 36 8.77 4.62 13.54
CA TRP A 36 8.91 4.24 12.12
C TRP A 36 9.07 2.73 11.95
N HIS A 37 8.74 2.26 10.75
CA HIS A 37 9.05 0.90 10.33
C HIS A 37 9.52 0.83 8.88
N SER A 38 10.47 -0.05 8.61
CA SER A 38 11.04 -0.26 7.27
C SER A 38 11.30 -1.76 7.03
N PRO A 39 11.47 -2.19 5.77
CA PRO A 39 11.86 -3.56 5.48
C PRO A 39 13.27 -3.86 6.00
N ASP A 40 13.51 -5.12 6.36
CA ASP A 40 14.85 -5.55 6.75
C ASP A 40 15.86 -5.29 5.61
N LYS A 41 16.92 -4.54 5.93
CA LYS A 41 18.00 -4.18 5.00
C LYS A 41 18.65 -5.41 4.36
N GLU A 42 18.73 -6.53 5.07
CA GLU A 42 19.26 -7.78 4.52
C GLU A 42 18.34 -8.36 3.44
N ARG A 43 17.02 -8.28 3.66
CA ARG A 43 16.02 -8.70 2.66
C ARG A 43 16.03 -7.77 1.45
N ILE A 44 16.18 -6.46 1.65
CA ILE A 44 16.35 -5.50 0.55
C ILE A 44 17.62 -5.82 -0.25
N LYS A 45 18.77 -6.04 0.41
CA LYS A 45 20.03 -6.40 -0.26
C LYS A 45 19.89 -7.69 -1.08
N ALA A 46 19.20 -8.70 -0.55
CA ALA A 46 18.92 -9.92 -1.30
C ALA A 46 18.08 -9.66 -2.55
N ILE A 47 17.09 -8.75 -2.48
CA ILE A 47 16.28 -8.33 -3.64
C ILE A 47 17.12 -7.54 -4.65
N GLN A 48 18.02 -6.67 -4.18
CA GLN A 48 18.93 -5.89 -5.01
C GLN A 48 19.96 -6.76 -5.73
N ASN A 49 20.37 -7.88 -5.13
CA ASN A 49 21.30 -8.82 -5.75
C ASN A 49 20.58 -9.94 -6.53
N LEU A 50 19.24 -9.94 -6.52
CA LEU A 50 18.46 -10.95 -7.23
C LEU A 50 18.72 -10.86 -8.73
N GLN A 51 19.18 -11.97 -9.29
CA GLN A 51 19.38 -12.14 -10.72
C GLN A 51 18.03 -12.14 -11.45
N VAL A 52 18.05 -11.82 -12.74
CA VAL A 52 16.83 -11.83 -13.55
C VAL A 52 16.30 -13.28 -13.61
N PRO A 53 15.05 -13.53 -13.19
CA PRO A 53 14.48 -14.88 -13.22
C PRO A 53 14.46 -15.46 -14.63
N THR A 54 15.00 -16.67 -14.82
CA THR A 54 14.92 -17.39 -16.10
C THR A 54 13.69 -18.28 -16.17
N THR A 55 13.18 -18.72 -15.01
CA THR A 55 12.03 -19.63 -14.91
C THR A 55 10.83 -19.01 -14.22
N LYS A 56 9.62 -19.47 -14.55
CA LYS A 56 8.37 -19.06 -13.86
C LYS A 56 8.43 -19.24 -12.35
N LYS A 57 9.07 -20.31 -11.86
CA LYS A 57 9.19 -20.57 -10.41
C LYS A 57 9.99 -19.46 -9.73
N GLN A 58 11.13 -19.08 -10.30
CA GLN A 58 11.94 -17.98 -9.81
C GLN A 58 11.18 -16.65 -9.88
N LEU A 59 10.45 -16.39 -10.98
CA LEU A 59 9.68 -15.16 -11.12
C LEU A 59 8.54 -15.07 -10.10
N ARG A 60 7.82 -16.17 -9.85
CA ARG A 60 6.78 -16.22 -8.81
C ARG A 60 7.37 -15.99 -7.41
N SER A 61 8.52 -16.60 -7.11
CA SER A 61 9.22 -16.37 -5.85
C SER A 61 9.61 -14.89 -5.69
N ALA A 62 10.20 -14.30 -6.75
CA ALA A 62 10.57 -12.89 -6.77
C ALA A 62 9.34 -11.98 -6.59
N LEU A 63 8.21 -12.26 -7.25
CA LEU A 63 6.98 -11.50 -7.10
C LEU A 63 6.35 -11.67 -5.71
N GLY A 64 6.42 -12.87 -5.12
CA GLY A 64 5.92 -13.14 -3.77
C GLY A 64 6.62 -12.29 -2.71
N LEU A 65 7.96 -12.21 -2.78
CA LEU A 65 8.75 -11.38 -1.88
C LEU A 65 8.44 -9.88 -2.05
N ARG A 66 8.21 -9.43 -3.30
CA ARG A 66 7.80 -8.04 -3.58
C ARG A 66 6.38 -7.75 -3.08
N ASN A 67 5.49 -8.73 -3.17
CA ASN A 67 4.12 -8.61 -2.65
C ASN A 67 4.11 -8.51 -1.11
N PHE A 68 5.05 -9.16 -0.41
CA PHE A 68 5.22 -9.00 1.04
C PHE A 68 5.52 -7.54 1.42
N TYR A 69 6.38 -6.86 0.64
CA TYR A 69 6.75 -5.45 0.86
C TYR A 69 5.91 -4.45 0.05
N ARG A 70 4.76 -4.86 -0.51
CA ARG A 70 3.95 -3.99 -1.38
C ARG A 70 3.47 -2.70 -0.70
N GLN A 71 3.34 -2.71 0.63
CA GLN A 71 2.90 -1.53 1.40
C GLN A 71 3.91 -0.39 1.39
N TYR A 72 5.16 -0.66 0.99
CA TYR A 72 6.24 0.32 0.82
C TYR A 72 6.39 0.79 -0.63
N ILE A 73 5.66 0.18 -1.57
CA ILE A 73 5.81 0.46 -3.00
C ILE A 73 4.54 1.18 -3.48
N PRO A 74 4.63 2.46 -3.85
CA PRO A 74 3.52 3.13 -4.51
C PRO A 74 3.22 2.48 -5.86
N ASN A 75 1.94 2.46 -6.24
CA ASN A 75 1.49 1.99 -7.56
C ASN A 75 1.99 0.61 -8.01
N PHE A 76 2.29 -0.31 -7.08
CA PHE A 76 2.76 -1.66 -7.41
C PHE A 76 1.93 -2.36 -8.50
N ALA A 77 0.59 -2.21 -8.46
CA ALA A 77 -0.32 -2.79 -9.44
C ALA A 77 -0.25 -2.20 -10.86
N LYS A 78 0.35 -1.01 -11.04
CA LYS A 78 0.62 -0.43 -12.38
C LYS A 78 1.91 -1.02 -12.97
N VAL A 79 2.89 -1.39 -12.15
CA VAL A 79 4.21 -1.86 -12.60
C VAL A 79 4.29 -3.39 -12.70
N ALA A 80 3.63 -4.12 -11.81
CA ALA A 80 3.63 -5.59 -11.78
C ALA A 80 2.96 -6.32 -12.97
N PRO A 81 1.99 -5.76 -13.73
CA PRO A 81 1.23 -6.52 -14.72
C PRO A 81 2.08 -7.28 -15.76
N PRO A 82 3.09 -6.68 -16.42
CA PRO A 82 3.92 -7.38 -17.40
C PRO A 82 4.59 -8.63 -16.81
N LEU A 83 4.94 -8.60 -15.52
CA LEU A 83 5.55 -9.74 -14.83
C LEU A 83 4.53 -10.80 -14.45
N THR A 84 3.34 -10.39 -13.99
CA THR A 84 2.27 -11.35 -13.67
C THR A 84 1.77 -12.10 -14.90
N GLU A 85 1.75 -11.45 -16.07
CA GLU A 85 1.40 -12.09 -17.34
C GLU A 85 2.36 -13.23 -17.69
N LEU A 86 3.66 -13.06 -17.45
CA LEU A 86 4.68 -14.10 -17.66
C LEU A 86 4.52 -15.31 -16.73
N THR A 87 3.77 -15.18 -15.63
CA THR A 87 3.49 -16.29 -14.71
C THR A 87 2.28 -17.14 -15.09
N LYS A 88 1.52 -16.76 -16.13
CA LYS A 88 0.31 -17.47 -16.57
C LYS A 88 0.63 -18.87 -17.11
N LYS A 89 -0.36 -19.78 -17.05
CA LYS A 89 -0.21 -21.16 -17.51
C LYS A 89 0.21 -21.26 -18.98
N LYS A 90 -0.36 -20.40 -19.85
CA LYS A 90 -0.12 -20.39 -21.31
C LYS A 90 1.29 -19.95 -21.75
N VAL A 91 2.08 -19.33 -20.87
CA VAL A 91 3.46 -18.90 -21.18
C VAL A 91 4.41 -20.11 -21.07
N PRO A 92 5.53 -20.21 -21.79
CA PRO A 92 6.54 -21.25 -21.54
C PRO A 92 7.17 -21.14 -20.15
N ASN A 93 7.72 -22.23 -19.62
CA ASN A 93 8.37 -22.23 -18.29
C ASN A 93 9.64 -21.36 -18.27
N GLU A 94 10.37 -21.35 -19.38
CA GLU A 94 11.39 -20.35 -19.67
C GLU A 94 10.71 -19.04 -20.03
N ILE A 95 11.14 -17.96 -19.37
CA ILE A 95 10.45 -16.68 -19.46
C ILE A 95 10.91 -15.94 -20.72
N PRO A 96 10.01 -15.65 -21.68
CA PRO A 96 10.33 -14.77 -22.79
C PRO A 96 10.33 -13.32 -22.29
N TRP A 97 11.50 -12.81 -21.94
CA TRP A 97 11.65 -11.42 -21.47
C TRP A 97 11.42 -10.43 -22.60
N SER A 98 10.27 -9.74 -22.57
CA SER A 98 10.07 -8.54 -23.38
C SER A 98 10.80 -7.34 -22.77
N LYS A 99 11.06 -6.31 -23.58
CA LYS A 99 11.63 -5.03 -23.09
C LYS A 99 10.76 -4.42 -21.98
N GLU A 100 9.44 -4.52 -22.11
CA GLU A 100 8.48 -4.05 -21.11
C GLU A 100 8.59 -4.82 -19.79
N ALA A 101 8.67 -6.14 -19.84
CA ALA A 101 8.82 -6.97 -18.65
C ALA A 101 10.16 -6.73 -17.95
N ALA A 102 11.26 -6.62 -18.71
CA ALA A 102 12.57 -6.34 -18.16
C ALA A 102 12.59 -4.97 -17.45
N ASN A 103 11.99 -3.95 -18.07
CA ASN A 103 11.83 -2.63 -17.47
C ASN A 103 10.96 -2.67 -16.20
N ALA A 104 9.84 -3.39 -16.21
CA ALA A 104 8.99 -3.57 -15.04
C ALA A 104 9.74 -4.25 -13.87
N PHE A 105 10.53 -5.29 -14.16
CA PHE A 105 11.34 -5.97 -13.16
C PHE A 105 12.41 -5.04 -12.56
N LYS A 106 13.07 -4.25 -13.40
CA LYS A 106 14.05 -3.24 -12.97
C LYS A 106 13.38 -2.16 -12.11
N LYS A 107 12.26 -1.59 -12.57
CA LYS A 107 11.49 -0.58 -11.82
C LYS A 107 11.09 -1.07 -10.43
N LEU A 108 10.51 -2.26 -10.33
CA LEU A 108 10.14 -2.81 -9.02
C LEU A 108 11.38 -3.07 -8.15
N LYS A 109 12.51 -3.45 -8.75
CA LYS A 109 13.76 -3.71 -8.01
C LYS A 109 14.27 -2.41 -7.41
N THR A 110 14.32 -1.35 -8.21
CA THR A 110 14.70 0.00 -7.78
C THR A 110 13.73 0.55 -6.74
N ALA A 111 12.42 0.42 -6.94
CA ALA A 111 11.41 0.89 -5.99
C ALA A 111 11.58 0.26 -4.59
N LEU A 112 12.00 -1.01 -4.53
CA LEU A 112 12.32 -1.68 -3.27
C LEU A 112 13.69 -1.31 -2.68
N CYS A 113 14.58 -0.70 -3.45
CA CYS A 113 15.84 -0.17 -2.93
C CYS A 113 15.69 1.27 -2.42
N VAL A 114 14.78 2.04 -3.01
CA VAL A 114 14.47 3.44 -2.66
C VAL A 114 13.41 3.52 -1.54
N ILE A 115 13.18 2.42 -0.81
CA ILE A 115 12.10 2.34 0.19
C ILE A 115 12.28 3.41 1.26
N THR A 116 11.24 4.21 1.43
CA THR A 116 11.06 5.15 2.52
C THR A 116 10.64 4.41 3.78
N GLU A 117 11.15 4.81 4.94
CA GLU A 117 10.57 4.36 6.22
C GLU A 117 9.10 4.84 6.26
N LEU A 118 8.20 3.97 6.71
CA LEU A 118 6.79 4.30 6.91
C LEU A 118 6.56 4.64 8.37
N GLN A 119 5.63 5.55 8.63
CA GLN A 119 5.28 5.94 9.99
C GLN A 119 4.44 4.85 10.64
N VAL A 120 4.72 4.55 11.91
CA VAL A 120 3.83 3.71 12.73
C VAL A 120 2.56 4.51 13.01
N PRO A 121 1.36 3.94 12.78
CA PRO A 121 0.11 4.65 12.98
C PRO A 121 -0.08 5.04 14.45
N ASP A 122 -0.47 6.29 14.66
CA ASP A 122 -0.92 6.82 15.94
C ASP A 122 -2.46 6.80 15.98
N ILE A 123 -3.04 5.87 16.73
CA ILE A 123 -4.49 5.63 16.71
C ILE A 123 -5.33 6.81 17.22
N GLU A 124 -4.70 7.77 17.92
CA GLU A 124 -5.39 8.96 18.45
C GLU A 124 -5.45 10.10 17.43
N LYS A 125 -4.71 10.00 16.31
CA LYS A 125 -4.64 11.04 15.27
C LYS A 125 -5.54 10.72 14.09
N PRO A 126 -6.10 11.76 13.43
CA PRO A 126 -6.89 11.57 12.22
C PRO A 126 -6.02 11.04 11.08
N TYR A 127 -6.62 10.22 10.23
CA TYR A 127 -5.96 9.65 9.06
C TYR A 127 -6.22 10.48 7.81
N TYR A 128 -5.23 10.56 6.94
CA TYR A 128 -5.33 11.19 5.64
C TYR A 128 -5.26 10.10 4.56
N LEU A 129 -6.35 9.97 3.81
CA LEU A 129 -6.48 8.97 2.77
C LEU A 129 -6.47 9.65 1.40
N HIS A 130 -5.45 9.37 0.62
CA HIS A 130 -5.41 9.72 -0.79
C HIS A 130 -5.69 8.48 -1.65
N ALA A 131 -6.58 8.59 -2.62
CA ALA A 131 -6.91 7.51 -3.55
C ALA A 131 -6.99 8.05 -4.98
N ASP A 132 -6.40 7.30 -5.91
CA ASP A 132 -6.37 7.62 -7.34
C ASP A 132 -6.68 6.38 -8.18
N ALA A 133 -7.19 6.61 -9.39
CA ALA A 133 -7.48 5.57 -10.35
C ALA A 133 -6.93 5.90 -11.74
N SER A 134 -6.20 4.95 -12.32
CA SER A 134 -5.92 4.94 -13.75
C SER A 134 -6.92 4.06 -14.50
N GLN A 135 -6.80 4.03 -15.84
CA GLN A 135 -7.59 3.13 -16.67
C GLN A 135 -7.38 1.64 -16.32
N THR A 136 -6.25 1.28 -15.71
CA THR A 136 -5.84 -0.13 -15.52
C THR A 136 -5.73 -0.55 -14.06
N ALA A 137 -5.59 0.37 -13.11
CA ALA A 137 -5.37 0.07 -11.70
C ALA A 137 -5.84 1.23 -10.79
N VAL A 138 -6.12 0.91 -9.54
CA VAL A 138 -6.31 1.89 -8.46
C VAL A 138 -5.12 1.89 -7.52
N GLY A 139 -4.84 3.04 -6.93
CA GLY A 139 -3.79 3.26 -5.94
C GLY A 139 -4.32 4.08 -4.77
N CYS A 140 -3.70 3.92 -3.60
CA CYS A 140 -3.97 4.74 -2.44
C CYS A 140 -2.75 4.89 -1.54
N CYS A 141 -2.72 5.98 -0.79
CA CYS A 141 -1.77 6.26 0.27
C CYS A 141 -2.57 6.60 1.54
N LEU A 142 -2.30 5.89 2.63
CA LEU A 142 -2.76 6.23 3.96
C LEU A 142 -1.60 6.90 4.69
N GLY A 143 -1.84 8.05 5.32
CA GLY A 143 -0.84 8.77 6.09
C GLY A 143 -1.42 9.55 7.27
N GLN A 144 -0.53 10.14 8.06
CA GLN A 144 -0.86 11.03 9.17
C GLN A 144 0.01 12.28 9.12
N LEU A 145 -0.49 13.38 9.67
CA LEU A 145 0.32 14.58 9.85
C LEU A 145 1.32 14.39 11.00
N ASP A 146 2.53 14.91 10.83
CA ASP A 146 3.42 15.19 11.96
C ASP A 146 3.05 16.51 12.66
N GLY A 147 3.87 16.91 13.64
CA GLY A 147 3.70 18.19 14.34
C GLY A 147 4.02 19.43 13.49
N GLU A 148 4.41 19.26 12.22
CA GLU A 148 4.81 20.32 11.29
C GLU A 148 3.92 20.37 10.04
N ASP A 149 2.71 19.77 10.10
CA ASP A 149 1.75 19.67 8.99
C ASP A 149 2.27 18.91 7.76
N ASN A 150 3.28 18.04 7.90
CA ASN A 150 3.71 17.16 6.81
C ASN A 150 3.01 15.81 6.91
N ILE A 151 2.44 15.33 5.79
CA ILE A 151 1.85 13.99 5.72
C ILE A 151 2.96 12.96 5.54
N HIS A 152 3.06 12.04 6.51
CA HIS A 152 3.92 10.88 6.42
C HIS A 152 3.13 9.62 6.07
N PRO A 153 3.61 8.80 5.13
CA PRO A 153 2.92 7.61 4.71
C PRO A 153 3.01 6.52 5.80
N ILE A 154 1.86 5.94 6.11
CA ILE A 154 1.71 4.75 6.97
C ILE A 154 1.70 3.49 6.10
N ALA A 155 0.99 3.53 4.98
CA ALA A 155 0.92 2.42 4.05
C ALA A 155 0.45 2.84 2.65
N PHE A 156 1.05 2.21 1.64
CA PHE A 156 0.57 2.27 0.26
C PHE A 156 -0.30 1.06 -0.09
N GLY A 157 -1.25 1.28 -0.99
CA GLY A 157 -2.09 0.24 -1.57
C GLY A 157 -2.20 0.41 -3.07
N SER A 158 -2.25 -0.69 -3.80
CA SER A 158 -2.72 -0.68 -5.18
C SER A 158 -3.38 -2.00 -5.59
N GLN A 159 -4.29 -1.93 -6.56
CA GLN A 159 -4.99 -3.08 -7.13
C GLN A 159 -5.21 -2.90 -8.63
N LYS A 160 -4.97 -3.97 -9.41
CA LYS A 160 -5.30 -4.00 -10.84
C LYS A 160 -6.82 -4.08 -11.02
N LEU A 161 -7.36 -3.25 -11.91
CA LEU A 161 -8.77 -3.30 -12.29
C LEU A 161 -9.04 -4.50 -13.20
N ASN A 162 -10.19 -5.15 -13.01
CA ASN A 162 -10.67 -6.21 -13.89
C ASN A 162 -11.21 -5.63 -15.23
N PRO A 163 -11.41 -6.45 -16.28
CA PRO A 163 -11.82 -5.94 -17.60
C PRO A 163 -13.14 -5.16 -17.61
N SER A 164 -14.06 -5.45 -16.69
CA SER A 164 -15.31 -4.69 -16.55
C SER A 164 -15.04 -3.33 -15.91
N GLN A 165 -14.23 -3.31 -14.85
CA GLN A 165 -13.82 -2.10 -14.13
C GLN A 165 -13.03 -1.12 -15.00
N GLN A 166 -12.20 -1.62 -15.90
CA GLN A 166 -11.42 -0.78 -16.82
C GLN A 166 -12.33 0.02 -17.78
N LYS A 167 -13.53 -0.49 -18.08
CA LYS A 167 -14.52 0.18 -18.94
C LYS A 167 -15.38 1.21 -18.21
N TRP A 168 -15.28 1.30 -16.89
CA TRP A 168 -16.00 2.32 -16.12
C TRP A 168 -15.55 3.72 -16.52
N SER A 169 -16.42 4.71 -16.30
CA SER A 169 -16.04 6.11 -16.43
C SER A 169 -14.95 6.47 -15.41
N THR A 170 -14.23 7.57 -15.66
CA THR A 170 -13.17 8.03 -14.75
C THR A 170 -13.69 8.25 -13.34
N ILE A 171 -14.84 8.93 -13.19
CA ILE A 171 -15.44 9.22 -11.90
C ILE A 171 -15.87 7.97 -11.13
N GLU A 172 -16.35 6.93 -11.83
CA GLU A 172 -16.66 5.64 -11.21
C GLU A 172 -15.41 4.89 -10.74
N ARG A 173 -14.29 5.00 -11.49
CA ARG A 173 -13.02 4.40 -11.08
C ARG A 173 -12.42 5.11 -9.86
N GLU A 174 -12.49 6.43 -9.81
CA GLU A 174 -12.08 7.24 -8.65
C GLU A 174 -12.92 6.90 -7.42
N ALA A 175 -14.25 6.85 -7.56
CA ALA A 175 -15.15 6.41 -6.50
C ALA A 175 -14.80 5.00 -6.00
N TYR A 176 -14.54 4.06 -6.92
CA TYR A 176 -14.10 2.71 -6.55
C TYR A 176 -12.76 2.68 -5.84
N ALA A 177 -11.80 3.53 -6.22
CA ALA A 177 -10.50 3.63 -5.55
C ALA A 177 -10.66 3.98 -4.07
N ILE A 178 -11.56 4.91 -3.74
CA ILE A 178 -11.88 5.30 -2.37
C ILE A 178 -12.47 4.11 -1.59
N ILE A 179 -13.52 3.48 -2.13
CA ILE A 179 -14.17 2.32 -1.50
C ILE A 179 -13.17 1.19 -1.25
N TRP A 180 -12.32 0.92 -2.25
CA TRP A 180 -11.30 -0.10 -2.16
C TRP A 180 -10.26 0.23 -1.08
N ALA A 181 -9.81 1.49 -1.01
CA ALA A 181 -8.84 1.94 -0.04
C ALA A 181 -9.38 1.88 1.40
N LEU A 182 -10.62 2.33 1.62
CA LEU A 182 -11.33 2.23 2.89
C LEU A 182 -11.46 0.78 3.37
N LYS A 183 -11.76 -0.15 2.46
CA LYS A 183 -11.81 -1.59 2.77
C LYS A 183 -10.42 -2.16 3.04
N ARG A 184 -9.39 -1.70 2.31
CA ARG A 184 -8.01 -2.18 2.44
C ARG A 184 -7.40 -1.84 3.80
N PHE A 185 -7.78 -0.70 4.37
CA PHE A 185 -7.27 -0.18 5.64
C PHE A 185 -8.31 -0.17 6.76
N GLU A 186 -9.38 -0.96 6.62
CA GLU A 186 -10.49 -0.99 7.58
C GLU A 186 -10.04 -1.23 9.02
N THR A 187 -9.02 -2.07 9.23
CA THR A 187 -8.47 -2.34 10.57
C THR A 187 -7.81 -1.13 11.24
N LEU A 188 -7.33 -0.16 10.46
CA LEU A 188 -6.71 1.06 10.96
C LEU A 188 -7.70 2.23 11.06
N LEU A 189 -8.66 2.27 10.12
CA LEU A 189 -9.60 3.38 9.96
C LEU A 189 -10.86 3.24 10.83
N CYS A 190 -11.16 2.04 11.33
CA CYS A 190 -12.38 1.79 12.09
C CYS A 190 -12.43 2.64 13.37
N GLY A 191 -13.42 3.52 13.47
CA GLY A 191 -13.63 4.39 14.63
C GLY A 191 -12.72 5.63 14.67
N SER A 192 -12.01 5.92 13.58
CA SER A 192 -11.13 7.10 13.47
C SER A 192 -11.71 8.12 12.47
N ASN A 193 -11.34 9.39 12.65
CA ASN A 193 -11.64 10.46 11.70
C ASN A 193 -10.75 10.34 10.45
N ILE A 194 -11.35 10.46 9.28
CA ILE A 194 -10.69 10.24 7.99
C ILE A 194 -10.84 11.49 7.13
N PHE A 195 -9.72 12.08 6.76
CA PHE A 195 -9.66 13.15 5.76
C PHE A 195 -9.39 12.55 4.38
N LEU A 196 -10.37 12.67 3.49
CA LEU A 196 -10.20 12.23 2.10
C LEU A 196 -9.55 13.34 1.28
N LEU A 197 -8.40 13.02 0.70
CA LEU A 197 -7.62 13.89 -0.19
C LEU A 197 -7.94 13.54 -1.64
N THR A 198 -8.71 14.40 -2.32
CA THR A 198 -9.12 14.17 -3.70
C THR A 198 -9.19 15.48 -4.49
N ASP A 199 -8.73 15.42 -5.74
CA ASP A 199 -8.73 16.56 -6.68
C ASP A 199 -10.08 16.71 -7.40
N HIS A 200 -10.88 15.65 -7.40
CA HIS A 200 -12.22 15.60 -7.96
C HIS A 200 -13.24 15.44 -6.83
N ASN A 201 -14.54 15.58 -7.09
CA ASN A 201 -15.57 15.37 -6.06
C ASN A 201 -16.34 14.05 -6.28
N PRO A 202 -15.68 12.88 -6.21
CA PRO A 202 -16.32 11.59 -6.42
C PRO A 202 -17.34 11.27 -5.33
N LEU A 203 -17.22 11.87 -4.13
CA LEU A 203 -18.20 11.71 -3.07
C LEU A 203 -19.52 12.40 -3.38
N VAL A 204 -19.50 13.63 -3.94
CA VAL A 204 -20.72 14.28 -4.44
C VAL A 204 -21.33 13.49 -5.59
N PHE A 205 -20.52 12.94 -6.49
CA PHE A 205 -21.03 12.03 -7.52
C PHE A 205 -21.69 10.79 -6.90
N LEU A 206 -21.06 10.17 -5.90
CA LEU A 206 -21.59 8.99 -5.24
C LEU A 206 -22.93 9.26 -4.55
N THR A 207 -23.06 10.37 -3.85
CA THR A 207 -24.30 10.72 -3.14
C THR A 207 -25.41 11.14 -4.09
N SER A 208 -25.11 11.96 -5.11
CA SER A 208 -26.11 12.45 -6.08
C SER A 208 -26.56 11.38 -7.09
N ALA A 209 -25.66 10.52 -7.55
CA ALA A 209 -25.96 9.48 -8.54
C ALA A 209 -26.37 8.14 -7.91
N ALA A 210 -26.22 7.97 -6.59
CA ALA A 210 -26.67 6.77 -5.87
C ALA A 210 -28.12 6.39 -6.22
N PRO A 211 -29.14 7.27 -6.18
CA PRO A 211 -30.52 6.89 -6.47
C PRO A 211 -30.71 6.20 -7.83
N GLN A 212 -29.84 6.48 -8.81
CA GLN A 212 -29.96 6.01 -10.19
C GLN A 212 -29.23 4.68 -10.47
N CYS A 213 -28.33 4.23 -9.58
CA CYS A 213 -27.49 3.06 -9.83
C CYS A 213 -27.31 2.20 -8.56
N PRO A 214 -27.79 0.94 -8.53
CA PRO A 214 -27.68 0.06 -7.36
C PRO A 214 -26.25 -0.16 -6.85
N ARG A 215 -25.25 -0.09 -7.74
CA ARG A 215 -23.83 -0.17 -7.34
C ARG A 215 -23.40 1.07 -6.55
N LEU A 216 -23.77 2.27 -7.00
CA LEU A 216 -23.44 3.51 -6.32
C LEU A 216 -24.18 3.63 -4.99
N GLN A 217 -25.42 3.12 -4.89
CA GLN A 217 -26.15 3.00 -3.61
C GLN A 217 -25.35 2.17 -2.59
N ARG A 218 -24.88 0.99 -3.00
CA ARG A 218 -24.06 0.12 -2.12
C ARG A 218 -22.77 0.80 -1.69
N TRP A 219 -22.14 1.58 -2.57
CA TRP A 219 -20.93 2.32 -2.25
C TRP A 219 -21.20 3.49 -1.30
N ALA A 220 -22.28 4.24 -1.52
CA ALA A 220 -22.70 5.31 -0.62
C ALA A 220 -22.97 4.77 0.80
N LEU A 221 -23.70 3.66 0.92
CA LEU A 221 -23.92 2.99 2.21
C LEU A 221 -22.62 2.51 2.86
N ALA A 222 -21.68 1.98 2.08
CA ALA A 222 -20.39 1.51 2.61
C ALA A 222 -19.49 2.65 3.11
N ILE A 223 -19.67 3.87 2.60
CA ILE A 223 -18.93 5.06 3.04
C ILE A 223 -19.48 5.59 4.36
N GLN A 224 -20.81 5.56 4.54
CA GLN A 224 -21.49 6.08 5.75
C GLN A 224 -21.05 5.42 7.05
N ARG A 225 -20.42 4.23 6.99
CA ARG A 225 -19.88 3.55 8.17
C ARG A 225 -18.63 4.25 8.75
N HIS A 226 -18.03 5.16 8.00
CA HIS A 226 -16.79 5.84 8.36
C HIS A 226 -17.05 7.33 8.55
N ASP A 227 -16.34 7.94 9.50
CA ASP A 227 -16.36 9.38 9.71
C ASP A 227 -15.40 10.06 8.71
N ILE A 228 -15.93 10.43 7.54
CA ILE A 228 -15.15 10.95 6.41
C ILE A 228 -15.45 12.42 6.20
N GLU A 229 -14.40 13.24 6.29
CA GLU A 229 -14.42 14.64 5.90
C GLU A 229 -13.65 14.84 4.59
N THR A 230 -14.24 15.59 3.66
CA THR A 230 -13.52 16.03 2.45
C THR A 230 -12.68 17.25 2.77
N SER A 231 -11.36 17.10 2.81
CA SER A 231 -10.47 18.26 2.87
C SER A 231 -9.97 18.60 1.46
N HIS A 232 -10.39 19.74 0.93
CA HIS A 232 -9.73 20.37 -0.21
C HIS A 232 -8.41 21.03 0.26
N MET A 233 -7.50 20.23 0.82
CA MET A 233 -6.13 20.71 1.01
C MET A 233 -5.48 20.82 -0.36
N LYS A 234 -4.90 21.98 -0.68
CA LYS A 234 -4.13 22.15 -1.92
C LYS A 234 -3.03 21.08 -1.95
N VAL A 235 -3.01 20.30 -3.02
CA VAL A 235 -2.02 19.25 -3.33
C VAL A 235 -0.57 19.76 -3.22
N SER A 236 -0.35 21.08 -3.23
CA SER A 236 0.97 21.68 -2.96
C SER A 236 1.54 21.37 -1.57
N LYS A 237 0.72 21.11 -0.53
CA LYS A 237 1.18 20.58 0.77
C LYS A 237 1.36 19.05 0.76
N LEU A 238 0.83 18.37 -0.26
CA LEU A 238 1.06 16.95 -0.57
C LEU A 238 2.37 16.73 -1.35
N ALA A 239 3.32 17.68 -1.40
CA ALA A 239 4.57 17.50 -2.16
C ALA A 239 5.27 16.16 -1.85
N ASN A 240 5.12 15.63 -0.63
CA ASN A 240 5.54 14.27 -0.29
C ASN A 240 4.54 13.19 -0.74
N ALA A 241 3.24 13.29 -0.45
CA ALA A 241 2.27 12.25 -0.80
C ALA A 241 1.97 12.13 -2.32
N ASP A 242 2.01 13.22 -3.10
CA ASP A 242 1.84 13.25 -4.56
C ASP A 242 3.14 12.87 -5.30
N ALA A 243 4.31 13.25 -4.77
CA ALA A 243 5.58 12.68 -5.26
C ALA A 243 5.67 11.18 -4.96
N LEU A 244 5.22 10.74 -3.78
CA LEU A 244 5.18 9.33 -3.40
C LEU A 244 4.09 8.56 -4.15
N SER A 245 2.94 9.15 -4.48
CA SER A 245 1.89 8.51 -5.29
C SER A 245 2.24 8.46 -6.77
N ARG A 246 3.19 9.27 -7.27
CA ARG A 246 3.63 9.30 -8.68
C ARG A 246 4.96 8.57 -8.95
N LEU A 247 5.68 8.14 -7.91
CA LEU A 247 6.85 7.25 -8.02
C LEU A 247 6.47 5.80 -8.36
#